data_AF-A0A1F8F5V5-F1
#
_entry.id   AF-A0A1F8F5V5-F1
#
_cell.length_a   1.000
_cell.length_b   1.000
_cell.length_c   1.000
_cell.angle_alpha   90.00
_cell.angle_beta   90.00
_cell.angle_gamma   90.00
#
_symmetry.space_group_name_H-M   'P 1'
#
loop_
_entity.id
_entity.type
_entity.pdbx_description
1 polymer ?
#
loop_
_entity_poly.entity_id
_entity_poly.type
_entity_poly.pdbx_seq_one_letter_code
_entity_poly.pdbx_strand_id
1 'polypeptide(L)'
;MDNVPNNKVGRPLKFKTSEALERAISEYFDGCEKSGKPLTMSGLAVGLGVNRQTLLNYSKDEEFFGTIKRAKALCERYAEEFLFSGKHVAGAIFNLKNNYSWKDKNESDVSITGKPFDLGELYDRVENEKKLEKSNETNFQ
;
A
#
# COMPACT_ATOMS: atom_id res chain seq x y z
N MET A 1 -12.98 -44.01 8.74
CA MET A 1 -12.74 -42.59 8.37
C MET A 1 -11.35 -42.27 8.87
N ASP A 2 -10.37 -42.40 7.99
CA ASP A 2 -8.96 -42.29 8.35
C ASP A 2 -8.63 -40.82 8.64
N ASN A 3 -8.07 -40.58 9.82
CA ASN A 3 -7.65 -39.28 10.29
C ASN A 3 -6.37 -38.90 9.53
N VAL A 4 -6.52 -38.13 8.44
CA VAL A 4 -5.39 -37.65 7.63
C VAL A 4 -4.56 -36.70 8.51
N PRO A 5 -3.29 -37.01 8.81
CA PRO A 5 -2.45 -36.13 9.60
C PRO A 5 -2.26 -34.82 8.85
N ASN A 6 -2.70 -33.72 9.47
CA ASN A 6 -2.51 -32.36 9.00
C ASN A 6 -1.03 -31.98 9.09
N ASN A 7 -0.23 -32.45 8.12
CA ASN A 7 1.15 -32.02 7.96
C ASN A 7 1.11 -30.55 7.53
N LYS A 8 1.33 -29.62 8.49
CA LYS A 8 1.57 -28.21 8.20
C LYS A 8 2.74 -28.10 7.22
N VAL A 9 2.43 -27.97 5.94
CA VAL A 9 3.42 -27.83 4.87
C VAL A 9 4.09 -26.45 5.00
N GLY A 10 5.42 -26.43 5.16
CA GLY A 10 6.22 -25.21 5.28
C GLY A 10 7.39 -25.34 6.25
N ARG A 11 8.34 -24.40 6.17
CA ARG A 11 9.43 -24.31 7.17
C ARG A 11 8.80 -24.07 8.56
N PRO A 12 9.16 -24.85 9.58
CA PRO A 12 8.67 -24.62 10.93
C PRO A 12 8.94 -23.18 11.39
N LEU A 13 7.96 -22.60 12.10
CA LEU A 13 8.12 -21.28 12.70
C LEU A 13 9.34 -21.28 13.63
N LYS A 14 10.22 -20.28 13.49
CA LYS A 14 11.42 -20.12 14.31
C LYS A 14 11.05 -19.81 15.76
N PHE A 15 10.14 -18.85 15.94
CA PHE A 15 9.55 -18.50 17.23
C PHE A 15 8.28 -19.31 17.45
N LYS A 16 8.12 -19.82 18.67
CA LYS A 16 6.98 -20.67 19.07
C LYS A 16 5.93 -19.94 19.89
N THR A 17 6.29 -18.79 20.48
CA THR A 17 5.36 -17.98 21.26
C THR A 17 5.53 -16.50 20.96
N SER A 18 4.45 -15.75 21.14
CA SER A 18 4.43 -14.30 20.93
C SER A 18 5.48 -13.58 21.78
N GLU A 19 5.71 -14.04 23.02
CA GLU A 19 6.64 -13.43 23.97
C GLU A 19 8.10 -13.67 23.57
N ALA A 20 8.41 -14.84 22.99
CA ALA A 20 9.74 -15.12 22.47
C ALA A 20 10.06 -14.25 21.25
N LEU A 21 9.07 -14.02 20.39
CA LEU A 21 9.20 -13.12 19.26
C LEU A 21 9.35 -11.66 19.72
N GLU A 22 8.53 -11.21 20.68
CA GLU A 22 8.59 -9.87 21.24
C GLU A 22 9.97 -9.56 21.81
N ARG A 23 10.51 -10.45 22.66
CA ARG A 23 11.84 -10.26 23.26
C ARG A 23 12.94 -10.09 22.20
N ALA A 24 12.91 -10.93 21.16
CA ALA A 24 13.92 -10.86 20.10
C ALA A 24 13.78 -9.58 19.25
N ILE A 25 12.56 -9.11 19.03
CA ILE A 25 12.31 -7.83 18.36
C ILE A 25 12.82 -6.66 19.21
N SER A 26 12.52 -6.64 20.50
CA SER A 26 12.98 -5.59 21.42
C SER A 26 14.49 -5.55 21.50
N GLU A 27 15.15 -6.70 21.67
CA GLU A 27 16.61 -6.78 21.71
C GLU A 27 17.26 -6.23 20.42
N TYR A 28 16.69 -6.57 19.25
CA TYR A 28 17.17 -6.04 17.98
C TYR A 28 17.00 -4.52 17.87
N PHE A 29 15.81 -4.01 18.20
CA PHE A 29 15.53 -2.57 18.08
C PHE A 29 16.31 -1.74 19.12
N ASP A 30 16.48 -2.23 20.35
CA ASP A 30 17.35 -1.59 21.35
C ASP A 30 18.79 -1.48 20.84
N GLY A 31 19.28 -2.53 20.15
CA GLY A 31 20.59 -2.51 19.51
C GLY A 31 20.67 -1.50 18.36
N CYS A 32 19.60 -1.36 17.57
CA CYS A 32 19.52 -0.35 16.51
C CYS A 32 19.53 1.08 17.09
N GLU A 33 18.72 1.35 18.12
CA GLU A 33 18.66 2.67 18.76
C GLU A 33 20.02 3.07 19.33
N LYS A 34 20.70 2.16 20.06
CA LYS A 34 22.04 2.41 20.62
C LYS A 34 23.10 2.68 19.56
N SER A 35 22.95 2.13 18.36
CA SER A 35 23.90 2.28 17.26
C SER A 35 23.50 3.35 16.23
N GLY A 36 22.35 4.03 16.42
CA GLY A 36 21.81 4.97 15.44
C GLY A 36 21.40 4.32 14.12
N LYS A 37 21.16 3.00 14.12
CA LYS A 37 20.78 2.25 12.92
C LYS A 37 19.29 2.41 12.62
N PRO A 38 18.89 2.51 11.34
CA PRO A 38 17.49 2.56 10.97
C PRO A 38 16.67 1.34 11.42
N LEU A 39 15.47 1.60 11.95
CA LEU A 39 14.48 0.56 12.23
C LEU A 39 13.73 0.23 10.94
N THR A 40 13.92 -0.97 10.42
CA THR A 40 13.27 -1.42 9.18
C THR A 40 12.80 -2.87 9.30
N MET A 41 11.70 -3.22 8.62
CA MET A 41 11.20 -4.60 8.60
C MET A 41 12.20 -5.59 8.00
N SER A 42 12.97 -5.17 6.99
CA SER A 42 14.01 -6.00 6.38
C SER A 42 15.21 -6.18 7.31
N GLY A 43 15.64 -5.10 7.99
CA GLY A 43 16.67 -5.16 9.01
C GLY A 43 16.29 -6.09 10.16
N LEU A 44 15.04 -5.98 10.64
CA LEU A 44 14.49 -6.85 11.67
C LEU A 44 14.53 -8.32 11.23
N ALA A 45 14.08 -8.64 10.02
CA ALA A 45 14.11 -10.01 9.52
C ALA A 45 15.54 -10.60 9.54
N VAL A 46 16.52 -9.83 9.04
CA VAL A 46 17.94 -10.23 9.07
C VAL A 46 18.44 -10.41 10.50
N GLY A 47 18.13 -9.49 11.41
CA GLY A 47 18.52 -9.56 12.83
C GLY A 47 17.94 -10.78 13.54
N LEU A 48 16.69 -11.14 13.23
CA LEU A 48 16.04 -12.34 13.74
C LEU A 48 16.48 -13.62 13.01
N GLY A 49 17.34 -13.53 12.00
CA GLY A 49 17.81 -14.66 11.19
C GLY A 49 16.67 -15.37 10.45
N VAL A 50 15.73 -14.61 9.91
CA VAL A 50 14.61 -15.08 9.07
C VAL A 50 14.52 -14.23 7.80
N ASN A 51 13.70 -14.64 6.84
CA ASN A 51 13.39 -13.78 5.70
C ASN A 51 12.18 -12.88 6.02
N ARG A 52 11.99 -11.82 5.23
CA ARG A 52 10.85 -10.90 5.42
C ARG A 52 9.50 -11.60 5.27
N GLN A 53 9.39 -12.60 4.40
CA GLN A 53 8.16 -13.36 4.19
C GLN A 53 7.72 -14.10 5.46
N THR A 54 8.66 -14.58 6.28
CA THR A 54 8.35 -15.18 7.58
C THR A 54 7.65 -14.19 8.51
N LEU A 55 8.12 -12.94 8.58
CA LEU A 55 7.45 -11.89 9.38
C LEU A 55 6.04 -11.58 8.85
N LEU A 56 5.84 -11.60 7.52
CA LEU A 56 4.51 -11.43 6.94
C LEU A 56 3.58 -12.60 7.27
N ASN A 57 4.10 -13.82 7.30
CA ASN A 57 3.33 -14.99 7.69
C ASN A 57 2.95 -14.92 9.17
N TYR A 58 3.86 -14.49 10.05
CA TYR A 58 3.52 -14.20 11.45
C TYR A 58 2.43 -13.15 11.59
N SER A 59 2.39 -12.12 10.74
CA SER A 59 1.31 -11.13 10.76
C SER A 59 -0.06 -11.66 10.33
N LYS A 60 -0.18 -12.93 9.92
CA LYS A 60 -1.46 -13.58 9.61
C LYS A 60 -1.91 -14.54 10.70
N ASP A 61 -1.03 -14.84 11.65
CA ASP A 61 -1.29 -15.74 12.76
C ASP A 61 -1.73 -14.91 13.97
N GLU A 62 -2.85 -15.26 14.58
CA GLU A 62 -3.44 -14.52 15.70
C GLU A 62 -2.48 -14.40 16.89
N GLU A 63 -1.66 -15.43 17.14
CA GLU A 63 -0.68 -15.43 18.23
C GLU A 63 0.40 -14.34 18.04
N PHE A 64 0.81 -14.09 16.79
CA PHE A 64 1.91 -13.18 16.49
C PHE A 64 1.46 -11.84 15.91
N PHE A 65 0.18 -11.71 15.55
CA PHE A 65 -0.38 -10.54 14.89
C PHE A 65 -0.07 -9.24 15.64
N GLY A 66 -0.35 -9.21 16.95
CA GLY A 66 -0.12 -8.03 17.79
C GLY A 66 1.35 -7.61 17.84
N THR A 67 2.25 -8.59 18.01
CA THR A 67 3.70 -8.38 18.04
C THR A 67 4.24 -7.84 16.73
N ILE A 68 3.88 -8.44 15.59
CA ILE A 68 4.33 -7.92 14.29
C ILE A 68 3.71 -6.56 13.96
N LYS A 69 2.46 -6.32 14.38
CA LYS A 69 1.81 -5.00 14.21
C LYS A 69 2.57 -3.92 14.98
N ARG A 70 2.98 -4.17 16.23
CA ARG A 70 3.83 -3.24 17.01
C ARG A 70 5.17 -2.99 16.32
N ALA A 71 5.84 -4.05 15.86
CA ALA A 71 7.12 -3.92 15.17
C ALA A 71 7.03 -3.08 13.89
N LYS A 72 5.95 -3.23 13.11
CA LYS A 72 5.68 -2.42 11.92
C LYS A 72 5.47 -0.94 12.28
N ALA A 73 4.72 -0.66 13.35
CA ALA A 73 4.47 0.70 13.83
C ALA A 73 5.76 1.39 14.30
N LEU A 74 6.68 0.67 14.95
CA LEU A 74 8.01 1.22 15.30
C LEU A 74 8.83 1.58 14.06
N CYS A 75 8.79 0.74 13.02
CA CYS A 75 9.44 1.06 11.74
C CYS A 75 8.76 2.24 11.01
N GLU A 76 7.43 2.38 11.14
CA GLU A 76 6.68 3.53 10.60
C GLU A 76 7.08 4.82 11.30
N ARG A 77 7.06 4.82 12.64
CA ARG A 77 7.50 5.94 13.47
C ARG A 77 8.91 6.38 13.09
N TYR A 78 9.85 5.44 12.98
CA TYR A 78 11.21 5.78 12.57
C TYR A 78 11.24 6.47 11.19
N ALA A 79 10.48 5.97 10.21
CA ALA A 79 10.40 6.57 8.89
C ALA A 79 9.76 7.98 8.93
N GLU A 80 8.74 8.18 9.75
CA GLU A 80 8.11 9.49 10.00
C GLU A 80 9.09 10.47 10.66
N GLU A 81 9.73 10.09 11.78
CA GLU A 81 10.69 10.93 12.49
C GLU A 81 11.90 11.30 11.60
N PHE A 82 12.30 10.40 10.70
CA PHE A 82 13.34 10.66 9.71
C PHE A 82 12.94 11.75 8.70
N LEU A 83 11.66 12.07 8.51
CA LEU A 83 11.22 13.20 7.68
C LEU A 83 11.64 14.55 8.29
N PHE A 84 11.75 14.64 9.61
CA PHE A 84 12.12 15.88 10.31
C PHE A 84 13.63 16.05 10.50
N SER A 85 14.36 14.93 10.58
CA SER A 85 15.77 14.90 10.99
C SER A 85 16.74 14.40 9.91
N GLY A 86 16.23 13.72 8.88
CA GLY A 86 17.02 13.01 7.89
C GLY A 86 17.49 13.87 6.73
N LYS A 87 18.71 13.62 6.24
CA LYS A 87 19.24 14.27 5.03
C LYS A 87 18.58 13.76 3.73
N HIS A 88 18.06 12.54 3.74
CA HIS A 88 17.55 11.84 2.56
C HIS A 88 16.07 11.45 2.70
N VAL A 89 15.21 12.44 2.92
CA VAL A 89 13.77 12.26 3.21
C VAL A 89 12.99 11.53 2.11
N ALA A 90 13.45 11.60 0.86
CA ALA A 90 12.78 10.93 -0.28
C ALA A 90 12.62 9.41 -0.07
N GLY A 91 13.61 8.75 0.54
CA GLY A 91 13.53 7.32 0.85
C GLY A 91 12.48 7.00 1.92
N ALA A 92 12.36 7.86 2.93
CA ALA A 92 11.32 7.74 3.96
C ALA A 92 9.92 7.96 3.37
N ILE A 93 9.73 9.00 2.56
CA ILE A 93 8.48 9.27 1.83
C ILE A 93 8.09 8.08 0.96
N PHE A 94 9.04 7.52 0.19
CA PHE A 94 8.81 6.34 -0.63
C PHE A 94 8.34 5.14 0.22
N ASN A 95 8.98 4.90 1.36
CA ASN A 95 8.61 3.81 2.27
C ASN A 95 7.20 4.01 2.85
N LEU A 96 6.89 5.20 3.37
CA LEU A 96 5.60 5.55 3.96
C LEU A 96 4.45 5.36 2.96
N LYS A 97 4.64 5.79 1.71
CA LYS A 97 3.64 5.60 0.65
C LYS A 97 3.41 4.13 0.30
N ASN A 98 4.49 3.37 0.12
CA ASN A 98 4.40 2.00 -0.40
C ASN A 98 4.09 0.93 0.66
N ASN A 99 4.48 1.16 1.92
CA ASN A 99 4.33 0.16 2.98
C ASN A 99 3.34 0.56 4.09
N TYR A 100 2.97 1.84 4.18
CA TYR A 100 2.15 2.38 5.26
C TYR A 100 0.91 3.15 4.76
N SER A 101 0.61 3.08 3.47
CA SER A 101 -0.61 3.66 2.85
C SER A 101 -0.72 5.18 2.93
N TRP A 102 0.38 5.90 3.20
CA TRP A 102 0.38 7.36 3.13
C TRP A 102 0.13 7.82 1.70
N LYS A 103 -0.58 8.94 1.54
CA LYS A 103 -0.91 9.52 0.23
C LYS A 103 -0.70 11.02 0.28
N ASP A 104 -0.16 11.57 -0.80
CA ASP A 104 -0.17 13.02 -0.97
C ASP A 104 -1.62 13.47 -1.22
N LYS A 105 -1.98 14.60 -0.64
CA LYS A 105 -3.22 15.28 -0.97
C LYS A 105 -2.94 16.24 -2.13
N ASN A 106 -3.65 16.07 -3.24
CA ASN A 106 -3.60 17.00 -4.37
C ASN A 106 -4.98 17.67 -4.51
N GLU A 107 -4.98 19.00 -4.62
CA GLU A 107 -6.16 19.80 -4.93
C GLU A 107 -5.91 20.48 -6.29
N SER A 108 -6.90 20.45 -7.17
CA SER A 108 -6.81 21.03 -8.51
C SER A 108 -8.11 21.74 -8.86
N ASP A 109 -8.03 23.06 -9.05
CA ASP A 109 -9.14 23.85 -9.57
C ASP A 109 -9.20 23.71 -11.09
N VAL A 110 -10.28 23.12 -11.59
CA VAL A 110 -10.55 23.03 -13.03
C VAL A 110 -11.33 24.27 -13.45
N SER A 111 -10.62 25.27 -13.98
CA SER A 111 -11.26 26.40 -14.67
C SER A 111 -11.40 26.08 -16.16
N ILE A 112 -12.64 25.86 -16.60
CA ILE A 112 -12.94 25.68 -18.03
C ILE A 112 -12.91 27.07 -18.67
N THR A 113 -11.87 27.36 -19.47
CA THR A 113 -11.76 28.61 -20.27
C THR A 113 -12.36 28.49 -21.67
N GLY A 114 -12.99 27.35 -21.98
CA GLY A 114 -13.72 27.14 -23.23
C GLY A 114 -15.17 27.64 -23.16
N LYS A 115 -15.75 28.00 -24.31
CA LYS A 115 -17.21 28.18 -24.41
C LYS A 115 -17.90 26.90 -23.92
N PRO A 116 -18.94 26.98 -23.07
CA PRO A 116 -19.72 25.83 -22.67
C PRO A 116 -20.18 25.06 -23.91
N PHE A 117 -20.05 23.74 -23.88
CA PHE A 117 -20.58 22.89 -24.93
C PHE A 117 -22.10 23.00 -24.92
N ASP A 118 -22.68 23.62 -25.94
CA ASP A 118 -24.13 23.79 -26.05
C ASP A 118 -24.75 22.51 -26.60
N LEU A 119 -25.37 21.74 -25.71
CA LEU A 119 -26.09 20.52 -26.06
C LEU A 119 -27.29 20.79 -26.99
N GLY A 120 -27.87 21.99 -26.93
CA GLY A 120 -28.97 22.42 -27.80
C GLY A 120 -28.50 22.58 -29.24
N GLU A 121 -27.39 23.30 -29.47
CA GLU A 121 -26.81 23.43 -30.82
C GLU A 121 -26.42 22.08 -31.43
N LEU A 122 -25.94 21.13 -30.62
CA LEU A 122 -25.62 19.79 -31.09
C LEU A 122 -26.88 19.02 -31.48
N TYR A 123 -27.92 19.07 -30.64
CA TYR A 123 -29.18 18.40 -30.89
C TYR A 123 -29.83 18.91 -32.18
N ASP A 124 -29.86 20.23 -32.37
CA ASP A 124 -30.41 20.87 -33.56
C ASP A 124 -29.64 20.46 -34.82
N ARG A 125 -28.31 20.31 -34.74
CA ARG A 125 -27.48 19.82 -35.85
C ARG A 125 -27.82 18.38 -36.22
N VAL A 126 -27.90 17.49 -35.24
CA VAL A 126 -28.24 16.07 -35.45
C VAL A 126 -29.64 15.92 -36.05
N GLU A 127 -30.62 16.69 -35.58
CA GLU A 127 -31.97 16.63 -36.13
C GLU A 127 -32.06 17.19 -37.55
N ASN A 128 -31.24 18.18 -37.90
CA ASN A 128 -31.15 18.68 -39.27
C ASN A 128 -30.48 17.67 -40.22
N GLU A 129 -29.42 16.99 -39.77
CA GLU A 129 -28.76 15.92 -40.54
C GLU A 129 -29.73 14.76 -40.84
N LYS A 130 -30.48 14.29 -39.84
CA LYS A 130 -31.52 13.25 -40.04
C LYS A 130 -32.62 13.68 -41.02
N LYS A 131 -32.99 14.96 -41.03
CA LYS A 131 -33.99 15.49 -41.97
C LYS A 131 -33.46 15.50 -43.41
N LEU A 132 -32.18 15.84 -43.59
CA LEU A 132 -31.50 15.84 -44.90
C LEU A 132 -31.33 14.42 -45.45
N GLU A 133 -31.04 13.43 -44.60
CA GLU A 133 -30.98 12.02 -45.03
C GLU A 133 -32.34 11.52 -45.52
N LYS A 134 -33.41 11.78 -44.78
CA LYS A 134 -34.77 11.39 -45.17
C LYS A 134 -35.26 12.07 -46.44
N SER A 135 -34.93 13.35 -46.65
CA SER A 135 -35.32 14.06 -47.89
C SER A 135 -34.56 13.54 -49.11
N ASN A 136 -33.30 13.13 -48.95
CA ASN A 136 -32.51 12.54 -50.03
C ASN A 136 -33.01 11.13 -50.40
N GLU A 137 -33.48 10.34 -49.44
CA GLU A 137 -34.09 9.02 -49.70
C GLU A 137 -35.43 9.12 -50.46
N THR A 138 -36.20 10.19 -50.21
CA THR A 138 -37.53 10.38 -50.83
C THR A 138 -37.45 10.87 -52.29
N ASN A 139 -36.31 11.44 -52.72
CA ASN A 139 -36.11 11.96 -54.08
C ASN A 139 -35.58 10.92 -55.10
N PHE A 140 -35.41 9.66 -54.68
CA PHE A 140 -34.93 8.55 -55.52
C PHE A 140 -35.98 7.42 -55.72
N GLN A 141 -37.25 7.66 -55.37
CA GLN A 141 -38.41 6.83 -55.75
C GLN A 141 -39.29 7.57 -56.76
#